data_AF-A0A957L327-F1
#
_entry.id   AF-A0A957L327-F1
#
_cell.length_a   1.000
_cell.length_b   1.000
_cell.length_c   1.000
_cell.angle_alpha   90.00
_cell.angle_beta   90.00
_cell.angle_gamma   90.00
#
_symmetry.space_group_name_H-M   'P 1'
#
loop_
_entity.id
_entity.type
_entity.pdbx_description
1 polymer ?
#
loop_
_entity_poly.entity_id
_entity_poly.type
_entity_poly.pdbx_seq_one_letter_code
_entity_poly.pdbx_strand_id
1 'polypeptide(L)' 'KSQLYRVHLHNLSQKLQEQYLNEVKRPLMAQTGAREWVEPDQVRYTGPDGEIQVLFAGDSYALSEKLNSPPLP' A
#
# COMPACT_ATOMS: atom_id res chain seq x y z
N LYS A 1 0.51 -8.81 -13.02
CA LYS A 1 0.64 -8.71 -11.54
C LYS A 1 2.08 -9.07 -11.18
N SER A 2 2.84 -8.12 -10.63
CA SER A 2 4.29 -8.24 -10.41
C SER A 2 4.64 -9.39 -9.46
N GLN A 3 5.80 -10.01 -9.66
CA GLN A 3 6.28 -11.16 -8.87
C GLN A 3 6.46 -10.79 -7.39
N LEU A 4 6.91 -9.55 -7.11
CA LEU A 4 7.08 -9.02 -5.75
C LEU A 4 5.75 -8.93 -4.99
N TYR A 5 4.66 -8.61 -5.67
CA TYR A 5 3.33 -8.51 -5.05
C TYR A 5 2.81 -9.89 -4.59
N ARG A 6 3.26 -10.97 -5.23
CA ARG A 6 2.95 -12.34 -4.81
C ARG A 6 3.76 -12.76 -3.59
N VAL A 7 5.00 -12.29 -3.47
CA VAL A 7 5.86 -12.55 -2.30
C VAL A 7 5.27 -11.91 -1.05
N HIS A 8 4.84 -10.65 -1.14
CA HIS A 8 4.17 -9.96 -0.03
C HIS A 8 2.91 -10.64 0.46
N LEU A 9 2.01 -10.96 -0.47
CA LEU A 9 0.78 -11.63 -0.13
C LEU A 9 1.02 -13.04 0.42
N HIS A 10 2.02 -13.77 -0.09
CA HIS A 10 2.34 -15.11 0.41
C HIS A 10 2.80 -15.12 1.87
N ASN A 11 3.37 -14.03 2.37
CA ASN A 11 3.77 -13.91 3.78
C ASN A 11 2.57 -13.61 4.70
N LEU A 12 1.47 -13.11 4.15
CA LEU A 12 0.24 -12.84 4.88
C LEU A 12 -0.71 -14.04 4.84
N SER A 13 -1.39 -14.28 5.95
CA SER A 13 -2.53 -15.17 6.05
C SER A 13 -3.65 -14.72 5.11
N GLN A 14 -4.46 -15.67 4.65
CA GLN A 14 -5.52 -15.42 3.67
C GLN A 14 -6.48 -14.31 4.12
N LYS A 15 -6.79 -14.26 5.43
CA LYS A 15 -7.60 -13.20 6.05
C LYS A 15 -6.95 -11.82 5.90
N LEU A 16 -5.67 -11.68 6.20
CA LEU A 16 -4.96 -10.40 6.08
C LEU A 16 -4.75 -9.99 4.63
N GLN A 17 -4.59 -10.95 3.71
CA GLN A 17 -4.57 -10.67 2.27
C GLN A 17 -5.90 -10.07 1.81
N GLU A 18 -7.03 -10.67 2.17
CA GLU A 18 -8.35 -10.17 1.82
C GLU A 18 -8.62 -8.80 2.44
N GLN A 19 -8.25 -8.62 3.71
CA GLN A 19 -8.37 -7.34 4.40
C GLN A 19 -7.54 -6.27 3.68
N TYR A 20 -6.27 -6.53 3.41
CA TYR A 20 -5.39 -5.60 2.70
C TYR A 20 -5.92 -5.22 1.32
N LEU A 21 -6.42 -6.19 0.55
CA LEU A 21 -6.94 -5.95 -0.78
C LEU A 21 -8.21 -5.09 -0.76
N ASN A 22 -9.10 -5.31 0.21
CA ASN A 22 -10.37 -4.61 0.32
C ASN A 22 -10.25 -3.24 1.00
N GLU A 23 -9.44 -3.13 2.04
CA GLU A 23 -9.35 -1.92 2.89
C GLU A 23 -8.23 -0.96 2.46
N VAL A 24 -7.17 -1.45 1.79
CA VAL A 24 -6.02 -0.62 1.43
C VAL A 24 -5.91 -0.47 -0.09
N LYS A 25 -5.66 -1.57 -0.81
CA LYS A 25 -5.36 -1.47 -2.25
C LYS A 25 -6.54 -0.94 -3.06
N ARG A 26 -7.74 -1.52 -2.88
CA ARG A 26 -8.92 -1.17 -3.67
C ARG A 26 -9.28 0.32 -3.53
N PRO A 27 -9.39 0.91 -2.32
CA PRO A 27 -9.69 2.34 -2.20
C PRO A 27 -8.57 3.23 -2.74
N LEU A 28 -7.29 2.90 -2.50
CA LEU A 28 -6.18 3.72 -2.99
C LEU A 28 -6.07 3.70 -4.52
N MET A 29 -6.24 2.54 -5.14
CA MET A 29 -6.25 2.41 -6.60
C MET A 29 -7.51 2.97 -7.26
N ALA A 30 -8.59 3.20 -6.51
CA ALA A 30 -9.78 3.87 -7.01
C ALA A 30 -9.60 5.39 -7.12
N GLN A 31 -8.58 5.96 -6.47
CA GLN A 31 -8.28 7.38 -6.59
C GLN A 31 -7.70 7.70 -7.98
N THR A 32 -8.20 8.77 -8.59
CA THR A 32 -7.73 9.21 -9.91
C THR A 32 -6.30 9.72 -9.81
N GLY A 33 -5.39 9.18 -10.62
CA GLY A 33 -3.98 9.54 -10.59
C GLY A 33 -3.14 8.75 -9.57
N ALA A 34 -3.75 7.81 -8.84
CA ALA A 34 -3.01 6.93 -7.95
C ALA A 34 -2.04 6.03 -8.71
N ARG A 35 -0.87 5.84 -8.12
CA ARG A 35 0.18 4.96 -8.63
C ARG A 35 0.64 4.01 -7.53
N GLU A 36 0.95 2.79 -7.91
CA GLU A 36 1.44 1.73 -7.03
C GLU A 36 2.89 1.40 -7.38
N TRP A 37 3.75 1.40 -6.37
CA TRP A 37 5.13 0.94 -6.43
C TRP A 37 5.31 -0.23 -5.48
N VAL A 38 5.71 -1.38 -6.03
CA VAL A 38 5.92 -2.61 -5.27
C VAL A 38 7.42 -2.82 -5.12
N GLU A 39 7.91 -2.75 -3.89
CA GLU A 39 9.30 -3.00 -3.51
C GLU A 39 9.42 -4.34 -2.77
N PRO A 40 10.63 -4.82 -2.42
CA PRO A 40 10.81 -6.15 -1.81
C PRO A 40 10.22 -6.33 -0.40
N ASP A 41 10.07 -5.26 0.36
CA ASP A 41 9.62 -5.22 1.77
C ASP A 41 8.42 -4.29 1.98
N GLN A 42 8.05 -3.52 0.95
CA GLN A 42 7.01 -2.51 1.05
C GLN A 42 6.21 -2.33 -0.24
N VAL A 43 5.03 -1.72 -0.11
CA VAL A 43 4.25 -1.19 -1.22
C VAL A 43 3.95 0.27 -0.95
N ARG A 44 4.27 1.14 -1.90
CA ARG A 44 3.93 2.56 -1.84
C ARG A 44 2.78 2.86 -2.80
N TYR A 45 1.82 3.63 -2.31
CA TYR A 45 0.76 4.23 -3.07
C TYR A 45 0.94 5.73 -3.01
N THR A 46 1.03 6.41 -4.15
CA THR A 46 0.97 7.87 -4.16
C THR A 46 -0.25 8.30 -4.93
N GLY A 47 -0.85 9.38 -4.45
CA GLY A 47 -2.03 9.99 -5.04
C GLY A 47 -2.02 11.50 -4.79
N PRO A 48 -3.10 12.19 -5.19
CA PRO A 48 -3.23 13.63 -4.98
C PRO A 48 -3.23 14.00 -3.49
N ASP A 49 -3.77 13.14 -2.63
CA ASP A 49 -3.92 13.40 -1.20
C ASP A 49 -2.64 13.13 -0.37
N GLY A 50 -1.64 12.47 -0.97
CA GLY A 50 -0.39 12.13 -0.31
C GLY A 50 0.18 10.79 -0.73
N GLU A 51 1.06 10.27 0.10
CA GLU A 51 1.70 8.96 -0.06
C GLU A 51 1.30 8.05 1.11
N ILE A 52 0.89 6.82 0.79
CA ILE A 52 0.68 5.74 1.75
C ILE A 52 1.73 4.67 1.50
N GLN A 53 2.48 4.35 2.55
CA GLN A 53 3.45 3.28 2.55
C GLN A 53 2.92 2.11 3.38
N VAL A 54 2.99 0.91 2.80
CA VAL A 54 2.62 -0.34 3.43
C VAL A 54 3.89 -1.14 3.65
N LEU A 55 4.23 -1.43 4.90
CA LEU A 55 5.38 -2.26 5.27
C LEU A 55 4.88 -3.65 5.63
N PHE A 56 5.47 -4.70 5.03
CA PHE A 56 5.10 -6.09 5.32
C PHE A 56 6.15 -6.71 6.25
N ALA A 57 5.71 -7.27 7.37
CA ALA A 57 6.59 -7.93 8.34
C ALA A 57 5.95 -9.23 8.85
N GLY A 58 6.44 -10.37 8.34
CA GLY A 58 5.86 -11.69 8.65
C GLY A 58 4.39 -11.76 8.24
N ASP A 59 3.53 -12.18 9.18
CA ASP A 59 2.07 -12.23 9.01
C ASP A 59 1.39 -10.93 9.49
N SER A 60 1.98 -9.79 9.17
CA SER A 60 1.42 -8.49 9.51
C SER A 60 1.84 -7.43 8.51
N TYR A 61 1.07 -6.34 8.44
CA TYR A 61 1.43 -5.15 7.70
C TYR A 61 1.17 -3.90 8.53
N ALA A 62 1.95 -2.86 8.30
CA ALA A 62 1.79 -1.54 8.92
C ALA A 62 1.60 -0.48 7.84
N LEU A 63 0.74 0.50 8.12
CA LEU A 63 0.46 1.63 7.25
C LEU A 63 1.15 2.88 7.80
N SER A 64 1.83 3.62 6.93
CA SER A 64 2.39 4.92 7.23
C SER A 64 1.91 5.92 6.18
N GLU A 65 1.20 6.94 6.62
CA GLU A 65 0.67 7.99 5.75
C GLU A 65 1.57 9.22 5.82
N LYS A 66 2.00 9.69 4.66
CA LYS A 66 2.60 11.02 4.49
C LYS A 66 1.62 11.87 3.70
N LEU A 67 0.88 12.70 4.42
CA LEU A 67 0.06 13.74 3.81
C LEU A 67 0.97 14.73 3.10
N ASN A 68 0.64 15.07 1.85
CA ASN A 68 1.24 16.21 1.17
C ASN A 68 0.78 17.47 1.92
N SER A 69 1.54 17.88 2.93
CA SER A 69 1.32 19.16 3.58
C SER A 69 1.62 20.25 2.54
N PRO A 70 0.68 21.15 2.19
CA PRO A 70 1.03 22.27 1.35
C PRO A 70 2.14 23.08 2.04
N PRO A 71 3.12 23.62 1.30
CA PRO A 71 4.07 24.55 1.89
C PRO A 71 3.27 25.71 2.51
N LEU A 72 3.48 25.96 3.81
CA LEU A 72 2.91 27.12 4.50
C LEU A 72 3.40 28.40 3.79
N PRO A 73 2.51 29.41 3.61
CA PRO A 73 2.84 30.66 2.95
C PRO A 73 3.89 31.49 3.68
#